data_AF-X1GX44-F1
#
_entry.id   AF-X1GX44-F1
#
_cell.length_a   1.000
_cell.length_b   1.000
_cell.length_c   1.000
_cell.angle_alpha   90.00
_cell.angle_beta   90.00
_cell.angle_gamma   90.00
#
_symmetry.space_group_name_H-M   'P 1'
#
loop_
_entity.id
_entity.type
_entity.pdbx_description
1 polymer ?
#
loop_
_entity_poly.entity_id
_entity_poly.type
_entity_poly.pdbx_seq_one_letter_code
_entity_poly.pdbx_strand_id
1 'polypeptide(L)'
;EGKNKKALPLIVFNQLGWLRDYLVAIEMPQKAFSSFHLIDQKDNLVPFQIEQKKLVFMADKVPAFGYKTYWMVEGKKTPFSEAKLSINKEGKMESTDYLLQVEPSTGVITRLYDKKMQKEIFRPSSLMEGNPDTYVIDKASNLLRLFKETPHSMSGWVIGNIEKVVNLSNGCQIKIEEKGPVRVILGINRSFNESRIKQKIILYRDLERIDFFTKIDWQERGSHKEGIPMLRVFFHLNFSSPEATFEIPFGWIKRPALGEEMPALRWIDVSQIDYGVSLINDCKYGHQVQGNSMSL
;
A
#
# COMPACT_ATOMS: atom_id res chain seq x y z
N GLU A 1 21.79 39.72 -12.70
CA GLU A 1 20.94 39.27 -13.82
C GLU A 1 19.60 38.75 -13.28
N GLY A 2 18.47 39.17 -13.88
CA GLY A 2 17.23 38.36 -13.92
C GLY A 2 16.12 38.56 -12.87
N LYS A 3 15.76 39.79 -12.48
CA LYS A 3 14.51 40.08 -11.75
C LYS A 3 13.29 39.95 -12.68
N ASN A 4 12.71 38.75 -12.78
CA ASN A 4 11.28 38.45 -13.00
C ASN A 4 11.14 36.97 -13.42
N LYS A 5 11.44 36.05 -12.50
CA LYS A 5 11.03 34.66 -12.74
C LYS A 5 9.50 34.61 -12.63
N LYS A 6 8.83 34.24 -13.72
CA LYS A 6 7.39 33.94 -13.65
C LYS A 6 7.22 32.73 -12.75
N ALA A 7 6.36 32.87 -11.74
CA ALA A 7 6.06 31.82 -10.79
C ALA A 7 4.54 31.63 -10.72
N LEU A 8 4.10 30.36 -10.69
CA LEU A 8 2.72 29.99 -10.44
C LEU A 8 2.61 29.41 -9.03
N PRO A 9 1.85 30.03 -8.11
CA PRO A 9 1.67 29.49 -6.77
C PRO A 9 0.73 28.29 -6.77
N LEU A 10 1.08 27.28 -5.97
CA LEU A 10 0.30 26.09 -5.66
C LEU A 10 0.07 26.06 -4.15
N ILE A 11 -1.18 26.12 -3.71
CA ILE A 11 -1.53 26.16 -2.28
C ILE A 11 -2.06 24.79 -1.87
N VAL A 12 -1.42 24.17 -0.88
CA VAL A 12 -1.78 22.85 -0.34
C VAL A 12 -2.39 23.05 1.03
N PHE A 13 -3.69 22.80 1.16
CA PHE A 13 -4.42 22.89 2.42
C PHE A 13 -4.41 21.56 3.16
N ASN A 14 -4.24 21.61 4.48
CA ASN A 14 -4.46 20.50 5.39
C ASN A 14 -5.70 20.77 6.24
N GLN A 15 -6.75 20.01 5.99
CA GLN A 15 -8.03 20.15 6.69
C GLN A 15 -8.10 19.34 8.00
N LEU A 16 -7.01 18.66 8.38
CA LEU A 16 -6.95 17.83 9.57
C LEU A 16 -6.31 18.56 10.75
N GLY A 17 -6.64 18.14 11.96
CA GLY A 17 -6.18 18.74 13.21
C GLY A 17 -4.76 18.37 13.63
N TRP A 18 -3.93 17.85 12.73
CA TRP A 18 -2.54 17.47 13.01
C TRP A 18 -1.62 17.81 11.83
N LEU A 19 -0.33 17.96 12.12
CA LEU A 19 0.74 18.11 11.13
C LEU A 19 0.83 16.83 10.29
N ARG A 20 0.96 16.96 8.96
CA ARG A 20 1.14 15.79 8.09
C ARG A 20 2.03 16.02 6.89
N ASP A 21 2.69 14.95 6.49
CA ASP A 21 3.29 14.79 5.18
C ASP A 21 2.27 14.14 4.25
N TYR A 22 2.20 14.58 2.99
CA TYR A 22 1.27 13.96 2.06
C TYR A 22 1.68 14.09 0.59
N LEU A 23 1.32 13.07 -0.19
CA LEU A 23 1.47 13.10 -1.63
C LEU A 23 0.44 14.04 -2.25
N VAL A 24 0.90 15.08 -2.92
CA VAL A 24 0.07 15.95 -3.75
C VAL A 24 0.09 15.40 -5.17
N ALA A 25 -1.09 15.17 -5.74
CA ALA A 25 -1.26 14.78 -7.15
C ALA A 25 -2.37 15.64 -7.76
N ILE A 26 -1.99 16.68 -8.51
CA ILE A 26 -2.93 17.62 -9.14
C ILE A 26 -2.82 17.56 -10.66
N GLU A 27 -3.91 17.82 -11.36
CA GLU A 27 -3.86 18.04 -12.81
C GLU A 27 -2.91 19.18 -13.13
N MET A 28 -2.14 19.04 -14.21
CA MET A 28 -1.20 20.09 -14.62
C MET A 28 -1.96 21.40 -14.85
N PRO A 29 -1.58 22.51 -14.17
CA PRO A 29 -2.24 23.79 -14.38
C PRO A 29 -2.17 24.23 -15.85
N GLN A 30 -3.26 24.77 -16.40
CA GLN A 30 -3.28 25.25 -17.79
C GLN A 30 -2.23 26.32 -18.08
N LYS A 31 -1.86 27.12 -17.08
CA LYS A 31 -0.83 28.16 -17.16
C LYS A 31 0.58 27.65 -16.78
N ALA A 32 0.80 26.33 -16.79
CA ALA A 32 2.09 25.76 -16.47
C ALA A 32 3.15 26.12 -17.51
N PHE A 33 4.38 26.30 -17.05
CA PHE A 33 5.52 26.56 -17.92
C PHE A 33 5.94 25.29 -18.65
N SER A 34 6.53 25.43 -19.84
CA SER A 34 7.09 24.30 -20.60
C SER A 34 8.27 23.64 -19.86
N SER A 35 9.02 24.42 -19.09
CA SER A 35 10.07 23.95 -18.18
C SER A 35 10.00 24.71 -16.87
N PHE A 36 10.03 23.98 -15.76
CA PHE A 36 9.97 24.55 -14.44
C PHE A 36 10.71 23.69 -13.41
N HIS A 37 10.97 24.31 -12.26
CA HIS A 37 11.29 23.65 -11.01
C HIS A 37 10.22 23.99 -9.97
N LEU A 38 10.07 23.15 -8.95
CA LEU A 38 9.17 23.38 -7.84
C LEU A 38 10.00 23.81 -6.63
N ILE A 39 9.59 24.88 -5.95
CA ILE A 39 10.20 25.34 -4.70
C ILE A 39 9.18 25.46 -3.57
N ASP A 40 9.64 25.29 -2.34
CA ASP A 40 8.85 25.56 -1.13
C ASP A 40 8.95 27.05 -0.71
N GLN A 41 8.31 27.39 0.41
CA GLN A 41 8.31 28.72 1.01
C GLN A 41 9.68 29.22 1.54
N LYS A 42 10.70 28.37 1.50
CA LYS A 42 12.07 28.67 1.91
C LYS A 42 13.04 28.63 0.71
N ASP A 43 12.49 28.66 -0.51
CA ASP A 43 13.23 28.53 -1.77
C ASP A 43 13.98 27.19 -1.94
N ASN A 44 13.66 26.16 -1.15
CA ASN A 44 14.24 24.84 -1.33
C ASN A 44 13.62 24.15 -2.54
N LEU A 45 14.44 23.45 -3.32
CA LEU A 45 13.95 22.60 -4.42
C LEU A 45 13.11 21.44 -3.87
N VAL A 46 11.94 21.23 -4.48
CA VAL A 46 11.02 20.13 -4.15
C VAL A 46 11.06 19.08 -5.25
N PRO A 47 11.34 17.80 -4.93
CA PRO A 47 11.24 16.72 -5.90
C PRO A 47 9.82 16.61 -6.44
N PHE A 48 9.70 16.56 -7.76
CA PHE A 48 8.42 16.34 -8.42
C PHE A 48 8.57 15.36 -9.58
N GLN A 49 7.45 14.75 -9.95
CA GLN A 49 7.32 13.98 -11.18
C GLN A 49 6.02 14.32 -11.89
N ILE A 50 5.97 14.04 -13.19
CA ILE A 50 4.77 14.22 -14.00
C ILE A 50 4.33 12.83 -14.44
N GLU A 51 3.14 12.42 -14.04
CA GLU A 51 2.56 11.12 -14.38
C GLU A 51 1.14 11.33 -14.89
N GLN A 52 0.80 10.79 -16.06
CA GLN A 52 -0.54 10.92 -16.67
C GLN A 52 -1.11 12.36 -16.64
N LYS A 53 -0.27 13.35 -16.99
CA LYS A 53 -0.59 14.80 -16.93
C LYS A 53 -0.84 15.37 -15.53
N LYS A 54 -0.58 14.62 -14.47
CA LYS A 54 -0.60 15.09 -13.09
C LYS A 54 0.78 15.50 -12.63
N LEU A 55 0.87 16.65 -11.97
CA LEU A 55 2.04 17.04 -11.19
C LEU A 55 1.96 16.32 -9.83
N VAL A 56 3.00 15.54 -9.52
CA VAL A 56 3.11 14.75 -8.28
C VAL A 56 4.31 15.21 -7.49
N PHE A 57 4.12 15.56 -6.22
CA PHE A 57 5.19 15.94 -5.28
C PHE A 57 4.79 15.65 -3.83
N MET A 58 5.77 15.62 -2.93
CA MET A 58 5.52 15.50 -1.49
C MET A 58 5.35 16.88 -0.87
N ALA A 59 4.22 17.12 -0.21
CA ALA A 59 4.06 18.25 0.69
C ALA A 59 4.50 17.84 2.10
N ASP A 60 5.67 18.31 2.52
CA ASP A 60 6.25 18.05 3.84
C ASP A 60 5.62 18.98 4.89
N LYS A 61 5.34 18.46 6.08
CA LYS A 61 4.96 19.17 7.32
C LYS A 61 3.92 20.25 7.11
N VAL A 62 2.79 19.94 6.47
CA VAL A 62 1.70 20.91 6.30
C VAL A 62 0.97 21.06 7.65
N PRO A 63 0.88 22.28 8.23
CA PRO A 63 0.37 22.50 9.58
C PRO A 63 -1.11 22.09 9.72
N ALA A 64 -1.51 21.74 10.94
CA ALA A 64 -2.90 21.44 11.28
C ALA A 64 -3.84 22.60 10.91
N PHE A 65 -4.96 22.32 10.26
CA PHE A 65 -5.93 23.31 9.76
C PHE A 65 -5.31 24.48 8.97
N GLY A 66 -4.14 24.26 8.37
CA GLY A 66 -3.36 25.30 7.72
C GLY A 66 -3.05 24.96 6.27
N TYR A 67 -2.07 25.66 5.71
CA TYR A 67 -1.62 25.44 4.35
C TYR A 67 -0.12 25.64 4.21
N LYS A 68 0.43 25.15 3.10
CA LYS A 68 1.74 25.54 2.59
C LYS A 68 1.61 25.96 1.15
N THR A 69 2.39 26.97 0.76
CA THR A 69 2.50 27.40 -0.62
C THR A 69 3.78 26.84 -1.23
N TYR A 70 3.65 26.37 -2.46
CA TYR A 70 4.74 25.96 -3.34
C TYR A 70 4.70 26.81 -4.59
N TRP A 71 5.83 26.99 -5.26
CA TRP A 71 5.88 27.77 -6.50
C TRP A 71 6.47 26.94 -7.61
N MET A 72 5.71 26.83 -8.68
CA MET A 72 6.25 26.38 -9.95
C MET A 72 6.95 27.58 -10.59
N VAL A 73 8.27 27.51 -10.75
CA VAL A 73 9.09 28.63 -11.22
C VAL A 73 9.65 28.30 -12.59
N GLU A 74 9.43 29.20 -13.56
CA GLU A 74 9.95 29.06 -14.91
C GLU A 74 11.48 28.92 -14.90
N GLY A 75 11.98 27.90 -15.60
CA GLY A 75 13.41 27.62 -15.67
C GLY A 75 13.71 26.18 -16.04
N LYS A 76 14.97 25.89 -16.35
CA LYS A 76 15.40 24.53 -16.68
C LYS A 76 15.05 23.58 -15.53
N LYS A 77 14.45 22.45 -15.88
CA LYS A 77 14.22 21.34 -14.95
C LYS A 77 15.56 20.90 -14.36
N THR A 78 15.76 21.12 -13.07
CA THR A 78 16.91 20.56 -12.36
C THR A 78 16.63 19.08 -12.13
N PRO A 79 17.46 18.15 -12.64
CA PRO A 79 17.32 16.74 -12.34
C PRO A 79 17.49 16.55 -10.84
N PHE A 80 16.52 15.91 -10.18
CA PHE A 80 16.74 15.43 -8.82
C PHE A 80 17.65 14.20 -8.89
N SER A 81 18.92 14.40 -8.52
CA SER A 81 20.03 13.46 -8.74
C SER A 81 20.25 12.45 -7.60
N GLU A 82 19.47 12.48 -6.52
CA GLU A 82 19.65 11.53 -5.43
C GLU A 82 18.76 10.32 -5.63
N ALA A 83 19.38 9.18 -5.96
CA ALA A 83 18.75 7.87 -6.10
C ALA A 83 18.29 7.31 -4.74
N LYS A 84 17.41 8.04 -4.04
CA LYS A 84 16.75 7.58 -2.81
C LYS A 84 15.62 6.61 -3.09
N LEU A 85 15.21 6.47 -4.36
CA LEU A 85 14.12 5.61 -4.76
C LEU A 85 14.52 4.78 -5.99
N SER A 86 14.34 3.47 -5.90
CA SER A 86 14.65 2.55 -6.99
C SER A 86 13.59 1.45 -7.13
N ILE A 87 13.46 0.96 -8.36
CA ILE A 87 12.62 -0.18 -8.73
C ILE A 87 13.25 -0.88 -9.93
N ASN A 88 13.22 -2.21 -9.94
CA ASN A 88 13.71 -3.05 -11.03
C ASN A 88 12.66 -4.08 -11.50
N LYS A 89 12.97 -4.82 -12.56
CA LYS A 89 12.04 -5.79 -13.16
C LYS A 89 11.93 -7.08 -12.34
N GLU A 90 12.90 -7.30 -11.47
CA GLU A 90 12.98 -8.42 -10.54
C GLU A 90 12.14 -8.19 -9.28
N GLY A 91 11.33 -7.13 -9.22
CA GLY A 91 10.40 -6.86 -8.12
C GLY A 91 11.03 -6.24 -6.87
N LYS A 92 12.30 -5.83 -6.93
CA LYS A 92 12.96 -5.08 -5.86
C LYS A 92 12.55 -3.61 -5.94
N MET A 93 12.07 -3.07 -4.81
CA MET A 93 11.74 -1.66 -4.62
C MET A 93 12.47 -1.15 -3.38
N GLU A 94 13.06 0.05 -3.43
CA GLU A 94 13.87 0.56 -2.33
C GLU A 94 13.71 2.07 -2.20
N SER A 95 13.36 2.55 -1.00
CA SER A 95 13.28 3.96 -0.62
C SER A 95 14.35 4.32 0.41
N THR A 96 14.28 5.54 0.98
CA THR A 96 15.09 5.93 2.15
C THR A 96 14.82 5.00 3.35
N ASP A 97 13.55 4.68 3.59
CA ASP A 97 13.10 4.01 4.82
C ASP A 97 12.91 2.50 4.65
N TYR A 98 12.55 2.04 3.45
CA TYR A 98 12.21 0.63 3.22
C TYR A 98 12.98 -0.02 2.07
N LEU A 99 13.18 -1.32 2.23
CA LEU A 99 13.54 -2.23 1.16
C LEU A 99 12.45 -3.30 1.04
N LEU A 100 11.83 -3.40 -0.13
CA LEU A 100 10.72 -4.31 -0.42
C LEU A 100 11.12 -5.25 -1.57
N GLN A 101 10.85 -6.55 -1.42
CA GLN A 101 11.02 -7.54 -2.48
C GLN A 101 9.69 -8.22 -2.78
N VAL A 102 9.26 -8.12 -4.04
CA VAL A 102 8.10 -8.81 -4.59
C VAL A 102 8.60 -9.96 -5.46
N GLU A 103 8.02 -11.15 -5.30
CA GLU A 103 8.29 -12.31 -6.16
C GLU A 103 7.57 -12.13 -7.52
N PRO A 104 8.28 -11.96 -8.65
CA PRO A 104 7.65 -11.62 -9.92
C PRO A 104 6.59 -12.62 -10.41
N SER A 105 6.79 -13.90 -10.12
CA SER A 105 5.91 -14.99 -10.60
C SER A 105 4.57 -15.05 -9.87
N THR A 106 4.49 -14.55 -8.63
CA THR A 106 3.30 -14.67 -7.76
C THR A 106 2.74 -13.33 -7.27
N GLY A 107 3.58 -12.28 -7.28
CA GLY A 107 3.26 -10.95 -6.80
C GLY A 107 3.16 -10.85 -5.26
N VAL A 108 3.54 -11.91 -4.53
CA VAL A 108 3.64 -11.85 -3.06
C VAL A 108 4.89 -11.08 -2.67
N ILE A 109 4.86 -10.50 -1.48
CA ILE A 109 6.00 -9.85 -0.86
C ILE A 109 6.74 -10.90 -0.05
N THR A 110 8.01 -11.15 -0.42
CA THR A 110 8.90 -12.08 0.27
C THR A 110 9.75 -11.39 1.32
N ARG A 111 9.92 -10.06 1.21
CA ARG A 111 10.72 -9.27 2.14
C ARG A 111 10.19 -7.85 2.24
N LEU A 112 10.10 -7.34 3.46
CA LEU A 112 9.96 -5.92 3.75
C LEU A 112 10.86 -5.59 4.93
N TYR A 113 11.87 -4.76 4.70
CA TYR A 113 12.88 -4.38 5.66
C TYR A 113 12.80 -2.88 5.96
N ASP A 114 12.68 -2.54 7.24
CA ASP A 114 12.79 -1.19 7.76
C ASP A 114 14.26 -0.86 7.99
N LYS A 115 14.79 0.12 7.25
CA LYS A 115 16.19 0.55 7.30
C LYS A 115 16.51 1.37 8.55
N LYS A 116 15.54 2.13 9.05
CA LYS A 116 15.69 3.02 10.21
C LYS A 116 15.74 2.20 11.49
N MET A 117 14.83 1.24 11.62
CA MET A 117 14.75 0.34 12.77
C MET A 117 15.60 -0.92 12.62
N GLN A 118 16.18 -1.14 11.43
CA GLN A 118 17.02 -2.28 11.08
C GLN A 118 16.32 -3.63 11.32
N LYS A 119 15.09 -3.76 10.85
CA LYS A 119 14.23 -4.92 11.12
C LYS A 119 13.55 -5.46 9.88
N GLU A 120 13.49 -6.78 9.79
CA GLU A 120 12.58 -7.46 8.86
C GLU A 120 11.16 -7.40 9.43
N ILE A 121 10.27 -6.71 8.71
CA ILE A 121 8.86 -6.54 9.08
C ILE A 121 8.07 -7.80 8.79
N PHE A 122 8.30 -8.42 7.62
CA PHE A 122 7.59 -9.63 7.21
C PHE A 122 8.42 -10.89 7.49
N ARG A 123 7.75 -11.98 7.82
CA ARG A 123 8.40 -13.28 7.94
C ARG A 123 9.03 -13.65 6.61
N PRO A 124 10.28 -14.13 6.59
CA PRO A 124 10.86 -14.70 5.39
C PRO A 124 9.96 -15.83 4.86
N SER A 125 9.70 -15.81 3.56
CA SER A 125 8.94 -16.84 2.85
C SER A 125 9.72 -17.29 1.63
N SER A 126 9.79 -18.59 1.39
CA SER A 126 10.39 -19.18 0.18
C SER A 126 9.33 -19.92 -0.62
N LEU A 127 9.51 -19.96 -1.95
CA LEU A 127 8.74 -20.86 -2.80
C LEU A 127 9.06 -22.31 -2.41
N MET A 128 8.04 -23.14 -2.31
CA MET A 128 8.21 -24.59 -2.13
C MET A 128 8.22 -25.25 -3.51
N GLU A 129 9.25 -26.05 -3.79
CA GLU A 129 9.29 -26.85 -5.03
C GLU A 129 8.37 -28.08 -4.91
N GLY A 130 7.65 -28.42 -5.99
CA GLY A 130 7.04 -29.74 -6.16
C GLY A 130 5.54 -29.89 -5.93
N ASN A 131 4.80 -28.86 -5.52
CA ASN A 131 3.32 -28.90 -5.51
C ASN A 131 2.69 -27.54 -5.87
N PRO A 132 2.04 -27.40 -7.03
CA PRO A 132 1.39 -26.15 -7.43
C PRO A 132 0.12 -25.79 -6.63
N ASP A 133 -0.36 -26.68 -5.75
CA ASP A 133 -1.57 -26.51 -4.94
C ASP A 133 -1.35 -26.60 -3.41
N THR A 134 -0.12 -26.86 -2.94
CA THR A 134 0.24 -26.71 -1.51
C THR A 134 1.57 -26.01 -1.39
N TYR A 135 1.57 -24.85 -0.72
CA TYR A 135 2.71 -23.95 -0.69
C TYR A 135 3.11 -23.63 0.75
N VAL A 136 4.41 -23.52 1.02
CA VAL A 136 4.97 -22.74 2.16
C VAL A 136 4.86 -21.21 1.91
N ILE A 137 4.12 -20.79 0.89
CA ILE A 137 3.70 -19.40 0.63
C ILE A 137 2.68 -18.89 1.64
N ASP A 138 2.09 -19.76 2.48
CA ASP A 138 1.12 -19.38 3.52
C ASP A 138 1.68 -18.43 4.59
N LYS A 139 2.97 -18.06 4.49
CA LYS A 139 3.64 -17.04 5.31
C LYS A 139 4.07 -15.81 4.50
N ALA A 140 3.83 -15.78 3.20
CA ALA A 140 4.18 -14.65 2.34
C ALA A 140 3.15 -13.53 2.48
N SER A 141 3.60 -12.29 2.40
CA SER A 141 2.74 -11.12 2.58
C SER A 141 2.18 -10.62 1.25
N ASN A 142 1.10 -9.84 1.27
CA ASN A 142 0.32 -9.51 0.07
C ASN A 142 -0.19 -10.78 -0.66
N LEU A 143 -0.47 -11.85 0.09
CA LEU A 143 -1.03 -13.08 -0.45
C LEU A 143 -2.56 -12.95 -0.49
N LEU A 144 -3.12 -12.98 -1.69
CA LEU A 144 -4.56 -13.06 -1.89
C LEU A 144 -5.02 -14.51 -1.73
N ARG A 145 -6.06 -14.73 -0.92
CA ARG A 145 -6.61 -16.05 -0.63
C ARG A 145 -8.12 -16.03 -0.79
N LEU A 146 -8.63 -17.00 -1.53
CA LEU A 146 -10.06 -17.25 -1.65
C LEU A 146 -10.47 -18.27 -0.58
N PHE A 147 -11.36 -17.86 0.29
CA PHE A 147 -12.05 -18.69 1.25
C PHE A 147 -13.39 -19.09 0.65
N LYS A 148 -13.72 -20.38 0.67
CA LYS A 148 -15.01 -20.89 0.23
C LYS A 148 -15.74 -21.42 1.45
N GLU A 149 -16.78 -20.71 1.84
CA GLU A 149 -17.66 -21.11 2.94
C GLU A 149 -18.47 -22.35 2.56
N THR A 150 -18.77 -23.22 3.53
CA THR A 150 -19.76 -24.29 3.37
C THR A 150 -21.15 -23.66 3.20
N PRO A 151 -22.03 -24.19 2.33
CA PRO A 151 -23.36 -23.63 2.18
C PRO A 151 -24.19 -23.63 3.48
N HIS A 152 -24.84 -22.50 3.78
CA HIS A 152 -25.75 -22.36 4.91
C HIS A 152 -26.80 -21.26 4.65
N SER A 153 -27.86 -21.21 5.46
CA SER A 153 -29.05 -20.37 5.22
C SER A 153 -28.86 -18.87 5.54
N MET A 154 -27.79 -18.50 6.24
CA MET A 154 -27.57 -17.14 6.77
C MET A 154 -26.31 -16.47 6.20
N SER A 155 -25.89 -16.85 5.00
CA SER A 155 -24.61 -16.44 4.41
C SER A 155 -24.51 -14.94 4.06
N GLY A 156 -25.62 -14.20 4.16
CA GLY A 156 -25.62 -12.73 4.09
C GLY A 156 -25.33 -12.02 5.42
N TRP A 157 -25.32 -12.75 6.54
CA TRP A 157 -25.17 -12.20 7.90
C TRP A 157 -24.03 -12.85 8.70
N VAL A 158 -23.73 -14.12 8.44
CA VAL A 158 -22.75 -14.92 9.18
C VAL A 158 -21.76 -15.49 8.19
N ILE A 159 -20.47 -15.33 8.49
CA ILE A 159 -19.41 -16.06 7.79
C ILE A 159 -19.43 -17.50 8.34
N GLY A 160 -19.76 -18.45 7.47
CA GLY A 160 -19.89 -19.86 7.84
C GLY A 160 -18.55 -20.57 8.04
N ASN A 161 -18.61 -21.90 8.18
CA ASN A 161 -17.42 -22.74 8.19
C ASN A 161 -16.70 -22.64 6.85
N ILE A 162 -15.36 -22.62 6.86
CA ILE A 162 -14.56 -22.59 5.64
C ILE A 162 -14.27 -24.02 5.20
N GLU A 163 -14.77 -24.41 4.02
CA GLU A 163 -14.57 -25.74 3.44
C GLU A 163 -13.26 -25.83 2.66
N LYS A 164 -12.91 -24.75 1.95
CA LYS A 164 -11.73 -24.71 1.08
C LYS A 164 -11.06 -23.35 1.12
N VAL A 165 -9.73 -23.36 1.09
CA VAL A 165 -8.90 -22.16 0.89
C VAL A 165 -8.06 -22.35 -0.36
N VAL A 166 -8.01 -21.32 -1.21
CA VAL A 166 -7.21 -21.32 -2.44
C VAL A 166 -6.30 -20.10 -2.43
N ASN A 167 -5.00 -20.30 -2.61
CA ASN A 167 -4.03 -19.23 -2.72
C ASN A 167 -3.98 -18.70 -4.17
N LEU A 168 -4.11 -17.39 -4.36
CA LEU A 168 -4.02 -16.74 -5.66
C LEU A 168 -2.58 -16.32 -5.95
N SER A 169 -1.71 -17.32 -6.10
CA SER A 169 -0.28 -17.16 -6.43
C SER A 169 0.06 -17.45 -7.88
N ASN A 170 -0.85 -18.04 -8.64
CA ASN A 170 -0.66 -18.37 -10.06
C ASN A 170 -1.23 -17.28 -10.98
N GLY A 171 -0.74 -17.21 -12.23
CA GLY A 171 -1.27 -16.28 -13.23
C GLY A 171 -1.00 -14.79 -12.94
N CYS A 172 0.11 -14.51 -12.25
CA CYS A 172 0.54 -13.16 -11.92
C CYS A 172 1.50 -12.59 -12.98
N GLN A 173 1.32 -11.31 -13.30
CA GLN A 173 2.27 -10.53 -14.10
C GLN A 173 2.55 -9.21 -13.38
N ILE A 174 3.84 -8.96 -13.10
CA ILE A 174 4.29 -7.67 -12.58
C ILE A 174 4.81 -6.76 -13.69
N LYS A 175 4.66 -5.46 -13.52
CA LYS A 175 5.26 -4.45 -14.40
C LYS A 175 5.55 -3.17 -13.62
N ILE A 176 6.62 -2.47 -14.00
CA ILE A 176 6.88 -1.12 -13.50
C ILE A 176 5.88 -0.18 -14.19
N GLU A 177 4.97 0.42 -13.43
CA GLU A 177 4.01 1.39 -13.97
C GLU A 177 4.52 2.82 -13.89
N GLU A 178 5.30 3.14 -12.85
CA GLU A 178 5.80 4.50 -12.61
C GLU A 178 7.20 4.42 -11.99
N LYS A 179 8.13 5.23 -12.51
CA LYS A 179 9.47 5.39 -11.96
C LYS A 179 9.85 6.87 -11.95
N GLY A 180 9.82 7.48 -10.78
CA GLY A 180 10.20 8.87 -10.60
C GLY A 180 10.80 9.19 -9.23
N PRO A 181 11.27 10.43 -9.03
CA PRO A 181 11.96 10.87 -7.82
C PRO A 181 11.08 11.08 -6.58
N VAL A 182 9.78 10.90 -6.66
CA VAL A 182 8.80 11.09 -5.57
C VAL A 182 8.21 9.74 -5.14
N ARG A 183 7.85 8.90 -6.11
CA ARG A 183 7.31 7.56 -5.90
C ARG A 183 7.65 6.61 -7.05
N VAL A 184 7.63 5.32 -6.77
CA VAL A 184 7.68 4.23 -7.74
C VAL A 184 6.42 3.37 -7.58
N ILE A 185 5.92 2.84 -8.68
CA ILE A 185 4.73 1.99 -8.68
C ILE A 185 5.03 0.68 -9.40
N LEU A 186 4.83 -0.42 -8.68
CA LEU A 186 4.78 -1.76 -9.25
C LEU A 186 3.32 -2.16 -9.46
N GLY A 187 2.92 -2.37 -10.71
CA GLY A 187 1.62 -2.93 -11.06
C GLY A 187 1.68 -4.46 -11.06
N ILE A 188 0.64 -5.09 -10.51
CA ILE A 188 0.46 -6.54 -10.43
C ILE A 188 -0.90 -6.88 -11.02
N ASN A 189 -0.93 -7.69 -12.07
CA ASN A 189 -2.17 -8.22 -12.63
C ASN A 189 -2.26 -9.71 -12.31
N ARG A 190 -3.43 -10.15 -11.81
CA ARG A 190 -3.75 -11.56 -11.57
C ARG A 190 -5.03 -11.93 -12.29
N SER A 191 -5.08 -13.16 -12.78
CA SER A 191 -6.31 -13.78 -13.28
C SER A 191 -6.63 -14.99 -12.42
N PHE A 192 -7.88 -15.11 -12.01
CA PHE A 192 -8.38 -16.26 -11.26
C PHE A 192 -9.74 -16.59 -11.84
N ASN A 193 -9.87 -17.78 -12.44
CA ASN A 193 -11.06 -18.15 -13.23
C ASN A 193 -11.46 -17.01 -14.20
N GLU A 194 -12.68 -16.50 -14.04
CA GLU A 194 -13.24 -15.40 -14.82
C GLU A 194 -12.91 -14.02 -14.22
N SER A 195 -12.49 -13.96 -12.96
CA SER A 195 -12.12 -12.72 -12.28
C SER A 195 -10.77 -12.16 -12.72
N ARG A 196 -10.63 -10.83 -12.59
CA ARG A 196 -9.38 -10.09 -12.88
C ARG A 196 -9.06 -9.13 -11.74
N ILE A 197 -7.84 -9.20 -11.25
CA ILE A 197 -7.37 -8.38 -10.12
C ILE A 197 -6.19 -7.54 -10.59
N LYS A 198 -6.31 -6.22 -10.47
CA LYS A 198 -5.23 -5.27 -10.76
C LYS A 198 -4.85 -4.56 -9.47
N GLN A 199 -3.62 -4.75 -9.02
CA GLN A 199 -3.09 -4.15 -7.81
C GLN A 199 -1.91 -3.24 -8.16
N LYS A 200 -1.76 -2.13 -7.44
CA LYS A 200 -0.57 -1.28 -7.48
C LYS A 200 0.06 -1.27 -6.10
N ILE A 201 1.36 -1.52 -6.02
CA ILE A 201 2.17 -1.29 -4.83
C ILE A 201 2.95 0.00 -5.04
N ILE A 202 2.76 0.96 -4.14
CA ILE A 202 3.34 2.29 -4.24
C ILE A 202 4.33 2.48 -3.10
N LEU A 203 5.59 2.74 -3.47
CA LEU A 203 6.64 3.09 -2.53
C LEU A 203 7.04 4.55 -2.74
N TYR A 204 7.09 5.30 -1.64
CA TYR A 204 7.40 6.72 -1.63
C TYR A 204 8.85 6.96 -1.25
N ARG A 205 9.40 8.09 -1.69
CA ARG A 205 10.77 8.48 -1.36
C ARG A 205 10.97 8.74 0.14
N ASP A 206 10.05 9.51 0.73
CA ASP A 206 10.18 10.08 2.08
C ASP A 206 8.83 9.94 2.85
N LEU A 207 8.23 8.74 2.83
CA LEU A 207 7.08 8.41 3.67
C LEU A 207 7.23 7.01 4.26
N GLU A 208 7.04 6.90 5.57
CA GLU A 208 7.00 5.64 6.35
C GLU A 208 5.67 4.89 6.10
N ARG A 209 5.31 4.66 4.83
CA ARG A 209 4.08 3.98 4.41
C ARG A 209 4.24 3.35 3.03
N ILE A 210 3.60 2.19 2.83
CA ILE A 210 3.46 1.54 1.52
C ILE A 210 1.96 1.48 1.20
N ASP A 211 1.56 2.01 0.05
CA ASP A 211 0.16 2.01 -0.36
C ASP A 211 -0.13 0.87 -1.33
N PHE A 212 -1.29 0.25 -1.14
CA PHE A 212 -1.83 -0.77 -2.04
C PHE A 212 -3.13 -0.23 -2.65
N PHE A 213 -3.21 -0.15 -3.97
CA PHE A 213 -4.46 0.16 -4.67
C PHE A 213 -4.92 -1.07 -5.46
N THR A 214 -6.04 -1.66 -5.06
CA THR A 214 -6.56 -2.90 -5.68
C THR A 214 -7.90 -2.65 -6.35
N LYS A 215 -7.98 -2.91 -7.65
CA LYS A 215 -9.22 -2.95 -8.43
C LYS A 215 -9.52 -4.39 -8.82
N ILE A 216 -10.72 -4.84 -8.50
CA ILE A 216 -11.17 -6.21 -8.73
C ILE A 216 -12.39 -6.17 -9.64
N ASP A 217 -12.33 -6.92 -10.75
CA ASP A 217 -13.48 -7.36 -11.51
C ASP A 217 -13.82 -8.77 -11.02
N TRP A 218 -14.84 -8.88 -10.16
CA TRP A 218 -15.17 -10.09 -9.42
C TRP A 218 -16.33 -10.83 -10.06
N GLN A 219 -16.07 -12.05 -10.53
CA GLN A 219 -17.03 -12.92 -11.19
C GLN A 219 -17.31 -14.22 -10.42
N GLU A 220 -16.63 -14.46 -9.30
CA GLU A 220 -16.83 -15.69 -8.50
C GLU A 220 -18.13 -15.56 -7.69
N ARG A 221 -19.17 -16.26 -8.14
CA ARG A 221 -20.50 -16.23 -7.50
C ARG A 221 -20.63 -17.33 -6.46
N GLY A 222 -21.23 -16.99 -5.33
CA GLY A 222 -21.67 -17.98 -4.34
C GLY A 222 -23.09 -18.47 -4.61
N SER A 223 -23.45 -19.62 -4.02
CA SER A 223 -24.82 -20.15 -4.03
C SER A 223 -25.13 -20.97 -2.78
N HIS A 224 -26.39 -21.31 -2.55
CA HIS A 224 -26.81 -22.22 -1.47
C HIS A 224 -26.34 -23.67 -1.66
N LYS A 225 -25.73 -24.01 -2.81
CA LYS A 225 -25.16 -25.34 -3.07
C LYS A 225 -23.64 -25.34 -3.02
N GLU A 226 -23.03 -24.26 -3.48
CA GLU A 226 -21.58 -24.14 -3.59
C GLU A 226 -20.97 -23.33 -2.45
N GLY A 227 -21.76 -22.62 -1.66
CA GLY A 227 -21.28 -21.74 -0.60
C GLY A 227 -20.84 -20.38 -1.14
N ILE A 228 -20.31 -19.54 -0.25
CA ILE A 228 -19.95 -18.15 -0.57
C ILE A 228 -18.43 -18.01 -0.70
N PRO A 229 -17.92 -17.46 -1.82
CA PRO A 229 -16.52 -17.14 -1.97
C PRO A 229 -16.21 -15.78 -1.32
N MET A 230 -15.16 -15.73 -0.51
CA MET A 230 -14.63 -14.54 0.13
C MET A 230 -13.15 -14.39 -0.20
N LEU A 231 -12.78 -13.27 -0.82
CA LEU A 231 -11.38 -12.95 -1.09
C LEU A 231 -10.81 -12.11 0.05
N ARG A 232 -9.64 -12.50 0.55
CA ARG A 232 -8.89 -11.77 1.59
C ARG A 232 -7.44 -11.58 1.17
N VAL A 233 -6.77 -10.57 1.73
CA VAL A 233 -5.32 -10.37 1.61
C VAL A 233 -4.64 -10.57 2.96
N PHE A 234 -3.52 -11.30 2.98
CA PHE A 234 -2.77 -11.60 4.20
C PHE A 234 -1.40 -10.94 4.22
N PHE A 235 -1.01 -10.45 5.39
CA PHE A 235 0.33 -9.96 5.72
C PHE A 235 0.83 -10.69 6.97
N HIS A 236 2.04 -11.23 6.93
CA HIS A 236 2.60 -12.04 8.01
C HIS A 236 3.81 -11.35 8.61
N LEU A 237 3.61 -10.78 9.80
CA LEU A 237 4.62 -9.99 10.50
C LEU A 237 5.66 -10.89 11.17
N ASN A 238 6.91 -10.46 11.20
CA ASN A 238 7.98 -11.19 11.88
C ASN A 238 8.02 -10.92 13.39
N PHE A 239 6.87 -11.03 14.05
CA PHE A 239 6.71 -10.75 15.48
C PHE A 239 6.61 -12.04 16.30
N SER A 240 7.03 -11.94 17.57
CA SER A 240 7.07 -13.08 18.51
C SER A 240 5.88 -13.12 19.45
N SER A 241 5.43 -11.97 19.97
CA SER A 241 4.28 -11.88 20.89
C SER A 241 3.44 -10.63 20.57
N PRO A 242 2.74 -10.63 19.44
CA PRO A 242 1.98 -9.47 19.00
C PRO A 242 0.73 -9.22 19.85
N GLU A 243 0.44 -7.96 20.13
CA GLU A 243 -0.86 -7.48 20.59
C GLU A 243 -1.62 -6.87 19.41
N ALA A 244 -2.92 -7.19 19.30
CA ALA A 244 -3.77 -6.67 18.23
C ALA A 244 -4.72 -5.59 18.77
N THR A 245 -4.70 -4.43 18.15
CA THR A 245 -5.52 -3.27 18.51
C THR A 245 -6.40 -2.88 17.32
N PHE A 246 -7.70 -2.72 17.58
CA PHE A 246 -8.70 -2.44 16.57
C PHE A 246 -9.32 -1.08 16.83
N GLU A 247 -9.49 -0.30 15.77
CA GLU A 247 -10.24 0.95 15.85
C GLU A 247 -11.72 0.71 16.14
N ILE A 248 -12.27 1.50 17.06
CA ILE A 248 -13.70 1.59 17.35
C ILE A 248 -14.13 3.07 17.26
N PRO A 249 -15.45 3.39 17.24
CA PRO A 249 -15.89 4.77 17.29
C PRO A 249 -15.25 5.51 18.48
N PHE A 250 -14.54 6.61 18.16
CA PHE A 250 -13.88 7.48 19.14
C PHE A 250 -12.80 6.81 20.02
N GLY A 251 -12.26 5.65 19.62
CA GLY A 251 -11.24 4.98 20.42
C GLY A 251 -10.65 3.74 19.78
N TRP A 252 -10.09 2.89 20.62
CA TRP A 252 -9.50 1.62 20.23
C TRP A 252 -9.75 0.57 21.31
N ILE A 253 -9.68 -0.70 20.92
CA ILE A 253 -9.78 -1.84 21.84
C ILE A 253 -8.74 -2.89 21.48
N LYS A 254 -8.10 -3.48 22.50
CA LYS A 254 -7.25 -4.66 22.32
C LYS A 254 -8.11 -5.91 22.19
N ARG A 255 -7.80 -6.77 21.22
CA ARG A 255 -8.49 -8.04 21.02
C ARG A 255 -7.49 -9.20 20.98
N PRO A 256 -7.90 -10.41 21.42
CA PRO A 256 -7.10 -11.61 21.23
C PRO A 256 -6.85 -11.89 19.73
N ALA A 257 -5.61 -12.23 19.39
CA ALA A 257 -5.21 -12.57 18.02
C ALA A 257 -5.53 -14.04 17.66
N LEU A 258 -6.80 -14.44 17.79
CA LEU A 258 -7.25 -15.83 17.64
C LEU A 258 -7.65 -16.22 16.22
N GLY A 259 -7.65 -15.27 15.28
CA GLY A 259 -8.07 -15.51 13.90
C GLY A 259 -9.58 -15.42 13.66
N GLU A 260 -10.31 -14.74 14.54
CA GLU A 260 -11.72 -14.41 14.31
C GLU A 260 -11.85 -13.14 13.44
N GLU A 261 -12.95 -13.05 12.68
CA GLU A 261 -13.34 -11.83 11.98
C GLU A 261 -13.83 -10.80 13.00
N MET A 262 -13.23 -9.62 12.99
CA MET A 262 -13.51 -8.53 13.93
C MET A 262 -13.71 -7.22 13.16
N PRO A 263 -14.68 -6.39 13.57
CA PRO A 263 -14.90 -5.12 12.93
C PRO A 263 -13.83 -4.09 13.33
N ALA A 264 -13.33 -3.33 12.35
CA ALA A 264 -12.62 -2.08 12.57
C ALA A 264 -13.00 -1.05 11.50
N LEU A 265 -12.95 0.24 11.84
CA LEU A 265 -13.43 1.30 10.94
C LEU A 265 -12.43 1.59 9.81
N ARG A 266 -11.20 1.98 10.14
CA ARG A 266 -10.19 2.41 9.18
C ARG A 266 -8.88 1.67 9.38
N TRP A 267 -8.53 1.30 10.60
CA TRP A 267 -7.25 0.67 10.88
C TRP A 267 -7.32 -0.44 11.93
N ILE A 268 -6.39 -1.38 11.78
CA ILE A 268 -5.95 -2.29 12.84
C ILE A 268 -4.45 -2.09 13.02
N ASP A 269 -3.96 -2.28 14.23
CA ASP A 269 -2.55 -2.27 14.57
C ASP A 269 -2.17 -3.62 15.18
N VAL A 270 -1.02 -4.14 14.76
CA VAL A 270 -0.38 -5.27 15.42
C VAL A 270 0.98 -4.77 15.87
N SER A 271 1.25 -4.85 17.17
CA SER A 271 2.46 -4.32 17.78
C SER A 271 3.12 -5.31 18.74
N GLN A 272 4.43 -5.16 18.88
CA GLN A 272 5.23 -5.77 19.94
C GLN A 272 6.00 -4.66 20.66
N ILE A 273 6.79 -5.02 21.67
CA ILE A 273 7.47 -4.06 22.59
C ILE A 273 8.17 -2.91 21.87
N ASP A 274 8.78 -3.18 20.71
CA ASP A 274 9.74 -2.28 20.06
C ASP A 274 9.43 -2.01 18.58
N TYR A 275 8.25 -2.41 18.09
CA TYR A 275 7.81 -2.18 16.72
C TYR A 275 6.31 -2.43 16.55
N GLY A 276 5.67 -1.71 15.62
CA GLY A 276 4.25 -1.90 15.28
C GLY A 276 4.01 -1.74 13.79
N VAL A 277 2.99 -2.44 13.28
CA VAL A 277 2.53 -2.32 11.90
C VAL A 277 1.03 -2.14 11.92
N SER A 278 0.58 -1.03 11.34
CA SER A 278 -0.84 -0.76 11.15
C SER A 278 -1.27 -1.04 9.71
N LEU A 279 -2.41 -1.71 9.54
CA LEU A 279 -3.08 -1.89 8.26
C LEU A 279 -4.25 -0.91 8.19
N ILE A 280 -4.18 0.01 7.24
CA ILE A 280 -5.12 1.12 7.08
C ILE A 280 -5.87 0.96 5.76
N ASN A 281 -7.16 1.26 5.76
CA ASN A 281 -8.03 1.15 4.59
C ASN A 281 -9.11 2.25 4.58
N ASP A 282 -9.84 2.34 3.47
CA ASP A 282 -10.90 3.33 3.24
C ASP A 282 -12.28 2.73 2.89
N CYS A 283 -12.41 1.39 2.85
CA CYS A 283 -13.61 0.73 2.32
C CYS A 283 -13.86 -0.71 2.80
N LYS A 284 -13.16 -1.18 3.84
CA LYS A 284 -13.19 -2.56 4.35
C LYS A 284 -13.31 -2.54 5.87
N TYR A 285 -14.22 -3.35 6.40
CA TYR A 285 -14.60 -3.33 7.81
C TYR A 285 -14.42 -4.68 8.51
N GLY A 286 -14.12 -5.75 7.76
CA GLY A 286 -13.83 -7.06 8.31
C GLY A 286 -12.32 -7.27 8.36
N HIS A 287 -11.79 -7.49 9.56
CA HIS A 287 -10.37 -7.66 9.79
C HIS A 287 -10.15 -8.93 10.60
N GLN A 288 -9.03 -9.59 10.38
CA GLN A 288 -8.69 -10.78 11.16
C GLN A 288 -7.21 -10.69 11.55
N VAL A 289 -6.93 -11.00 12.81
CA VAL A 289 -5.56 -11.14 13.31
C VAL A 289 -5.42 -12.51 13.95
N GLN A 290 -4.48 -13.31 13.45
CA GLN A 290 -4.14 -14.63 13.97
C GLN A 290 -2.65 -14.69 14.29
N GLY A 291 -2.30 -14.63 15.57
CA GLY A 291 -0.93 -14.45 16.02
C GLY A 291 -0.29 -13.24 15.32
N ASN A 292 0.68 -13.50 14.45
CA ASN A 292 1.44 -12.49 13.70
C ASN A 292 0.88 -12.19 12.31
N SER A 293 -0.22 -12.81 11.91
CA SER A 293 -0.85 -12.60 10.61
C SER A 293 -2.00 -11.62 10.75
N MET A 294 -2.06 -10.64 9.86
CA MET A 294 -3.16 -9.69 9.74
C MET A 294 -3.77 -9.79 8.35
N SER A 295 -5.10 -9.73 8.27
CA SER A 295 -5.84 -9.82 7.01
C SER A 295 -7.02 -8.86 6.93
N LEU A 296 -7.37 -8.54 5.68
CA LEU A 296 -8.46 -7.68 5.25
C LEU A 296 -9.24 -8.35 4.11
#